data_AF-A0A9P5IJ06-F1
#
_entry.id   AF-A0A9P5IJ06-F1
#
_cell.length_a   1.000
_cell.length_b   1.000
_cell.length_c   1.000
_cell.angle_alpha   90.00
_cell.angle_beta   90.00
_cell.angle_gamma   90.00
#
_symmetry.space_group_name_H-M   'P 1'
#
loop_
_entity.id
_entity.type
_entity.pdbx_description
1 polymer ?
#
loop_
_entity_poly.entity_id
_entity_poly.type
_entity_poly.pdbx_seq_one_letter_code
_entity_poly.pdbx_strand_id
1 'polypeptide(L)'
;MKKDEFINKAYWCSMEDDPFVIFAHGGDEAIAFQKDNTISTIPYDDRAELNWRELGIFRDTKKEKRFQQKLEEMKRLERWEERETGVQKKRTAMEMTKAFIEFIITDRRLRFQGNRCSLDILDAYVVRSSDEEQLNKCEKSQQRLNRRLKRANEAKKDVSAASKAVEDMKVSIDSLIEKIHKDDAEIEKHKEKYRKDKREREKARKEQEKQMMANEQNKARERKEAEEISKAEDKEARLLWNSLLTPAALRYKGNPKPSYDK
;
A
#
# COMPACT_ATOMS: atom_id res chain seq x y z
N MET A 1 5.23 25.45 -13.75
CA MET A 1 5.52 24.81 -12.46
C MET A 1 4.57 23.64 -12.26
N LYS A 2 5.08 22.40 -12.21
CA LYS A 2 4.27 21.25 -11.76
C LYS A 2 3.97 21.50 -10.28
N LYS A 3 2.69 21.50 -9.89
CA LYS A 3 2.32 21.53 -8.47
C LYS A 3 2.94 20.29 -7.83
N ASP A 4 3.70 20.45 -6.76
CA ASP A 4 4.25 19.32 -6.00
C ASP A 4 3.07 18.45 -5.53
N GLU A 5 2.89 17.30 -6.19
CA GLU A 5 1.96 16.27 -5.73
C GLU A 5 2.65 15.57 -4.56
N PHE A 6 2.06 15.65 -3.36
CA PHE A 6 2.53 14.88 -2.23
C PHE A 6 2.09 13.43 -2.43
N ILE A 7 3.07 12.52 -2.53
CA ILE A 7 2.83 11.08 -2.69
C ILE A 7 2.89 10.46 -1.29
N ASN A 8 1.72 10.10 -0.76
CA ASN A 8 1.58 9.33 0.46
C ASN A 8 1.33 7.87 0.11
N LYS A 9 1.75 6.93 0.97
CA LYS A 9 1.56 5.49 0.73
C LYS A 9 0.86 4.85 1.93
N ALA A 10 -0.18 4.05 1.67
CA ALA A 10 -0.75 3.15 2.67
C ALA A 10 -0.08 1.79 2.57
N TYR A 11 0.27 1.27 3.73
CA TYR A 11 0.78 -0.07 3.88
C TYR A 11 -0.05 -0.84 4.90
N TRP A 12 -0.18 -2.13 4.64
CA TRP A 12 -0.45 -3.13 5.64
C TRP A 12 0.76 -3.30 6.55
N CYS A 13 0.51 -3.33 7.85
CA CYS A 13 1.38 -3.99 8.81
C CYS A 13 0.61 -5.06 9.57
N SER A 14 1.34 -6.14 9.84
CA SER A 14 0.91 -7.29 10.61
C SER A 14 2.10 -7.61 11.50
N MET A 15 2.13 -7.04 12.71
CA MET A 15 3.01 -7.57 13.75
C MET A 15 2.25 -8.71 14.42
N GLU A 16 2.82 -9.91 14.30
CA GLU A 16 2.51 -11.21 14.92
C GLU A 16 1.05 -11.62 15.22
N ASP A 17 0.10 -10.74 15.53
CA ASP A 17 -1.34 -11.02 15.67
C ASP A 17 -2.27 -9.77 15.51
N ASP A 18 -1.72 -8.61 15.11
CA ASP A 18 -2.44 -7.33 15.04
C ASP A 18 -2.31 -6.67 13.66
N PRO A 19 -3.37 -6.68 12.84
CA PRO A 19 -3.36 -5.95 11.59
C PRO A 19 -3.62 -4.47 11.88
N PHE A 20 -2.70 -3.61 11.47
CA PHE A 20 -2.86 -2.15 11.50
C PHE A 20 -2.46 -1.58 10.14
N VAL A 21 -3.24 -0.61 9.63
CA VAL A 21 -2.84 0.11 8.42
C VAL A 21 -2.00 1.29 8.80
N ILE A 22 -0.79 1.31 8.26
CA ILE A 22 0.15 2.42 8.34
C ILE A 22 -0.15 3.40 7.23
N PHE A 23 -0.50 4.63 7.62
CA PHE A 23 -0.46 5.77 6.72
C PHE A 23 0.86 6.49 6.88
N ALA A 24 1.72 6.34 5.87
CA ALA A 24 2.97 7.08 5.80
C ALA A 24 2.72 8.44 5.17
N HIS A 25 2.74 9.46 6.01
CA HIS A 25 2.77 10.86 5.61
C HIS A 25 4.22 11.32 5.68
N GLY A 26 4.81 11.66 4.53
CA GLY A 26 6.14 12.30 4.44
C GLY A 26 7.22 11.75 5.38
N GLY A 27 7.86 10.63 5.00
CA GLY A 27 9.17 10.23 5.54
C GLY A 27 9.22 9.59 6.93
N ASP A 28 8.55 10.15 7.94
CA ASP A 28 9.03 9.95 9.33
C ASP A 28 7.99 9.35 10.29
N GLU A 29 6.68 9.48 10.00
CA GLU A 29 5.62 9.00 10.90
C GLU A 29 4.54 8.18 10.16
N ALA A 30 4.02 7.20 10.88
CA ALA A 30 3.03 6.24 10.42
C ALA A 30 1.86 6.16 11.40
N ILE A 31 0.63 6.36 10.94
CA ILE A 31 -0.56 6.19 11.79
C ILE A 31 -0.95 4.71 11.81
N ALA A 32 -1.14 4.11 12.98
CA ALA A 32 -1.58 2.73 13.16
C ALA A 32 -2.97 2.68 13.83
N PHE A 33 -3.84 1.80 13.33
CA PHE A 33 -5.14 1.46 13.94
C PHE A 33 -4.97 0.18 14.74
N GLN A 34 -4.97 0.27 16.08
CA GLN A 34 -4.70 -0.87 16.97
C GLN A 34 -5.98 -1.66 17.31
N LYS A 35 -5.81 -2.93 17.70
CA LYS A 35 -6.89 -3.89 18.04
C LYS A 35 -7.73 -3.47 19.25
N ASP A 36 -7.18 -2.66 20.15
CA ASP A 36 -7.92 -2.05 21.28
C ASP A 36 -8.77 -0.82 20.85
N ASN A 37 -8.80 -0.57 19.54
CA ASN A 37 -9.51 0.50 18.86
C ASN A 37 -8.92 1.89 19.12
N THR A 38 -7.64 1.96 19.48
CA THR A 38 -6.89 3.21 19.54
C THR A 38 -6.20 3.51 18.21
N ILE A 39 -5.95 4.80 17.97
CA ILE A 39 -5.18 5.27 16.83
C ILE A 39 -3.88 5.83 17.38
N SER A 40 -2.76 5.18 17.09
CA SER A 40 -1.43 5.58 17.54
C SER A 40 -0.57 6.04 16.37
N THR A 41 0.47 6.83 16.66
CA THR A 41 1.50 7.19 15.69
C THR A 41 2.74 6.39 16.02
N ILE A 42 3.30 5.71 15.03
CA ILE A 42 4.50 4.89 15.15
C ILE A 42 5.60 5.45 14.23
N PRO A 43 6.89 5.32 14.61
CA PRO A 43 8.00 5.75 13.77
C PRO A 43 8.04 5.00 12.44
N TYR A 44 8.41 5.70 11.36
CA TYR A 44 8.50 5.11 10.02
C TYR A 44 9.72 4.21 9.82
N ASP A 45 10.77 4.37 10.62
CA ASP A 45 12.07 3.68 10.47
C ASP A 45 12.06 2.17 10.79
N ASP A 46 11.01 1.67 11.46
CA ASP A 46 10.82 0.23 11.73
C ASP A 46 10.45 -0.59 10.46
N ARG A 47 10.63 -0.01 9.27
CA ARG A 47 10.29 -0.56 7.95
C ARG A 47 11.10 -1.76 7.50
N ALA A 48 12.34 -1.88 7.94
CA ALA A 48 13.21 -2.96 7.45
C ALA A 48 12.79 -4.33 7.98
N GLU A 49 12.11 -4.38 9.13
CA GLU A 49 11.86 -5.62 9.88
C GLU A 49 10.44 -6.18 9.72
N LEU A 50 9.47 -5.37 9.29
CA LEU A 50 8.07 -5.81 9.16
C LEU A 50 7.74 -6.36 7.76
N ASN A 51 6.78 -7.29 7.66
CA ASN A 51 6.31 -7.84 6.38
C ASN A 51 5.25 -6.92 5.73
N TRP A 52 5.69 -5.80 5.14
CA TRP A 52 4.80 -4.80 4.55
C TRP A 52 4.08 -5.30 3.28
N ARG A 53 2.76 -5.07 3.20
CA ARG A 53 2.01 -5.18 1.93
C ARG A 53 1.50 -3.80 1.53
N GLU A 54 1.74 -3.38 0.30
CA GLU A 54 1.26 -2.08 -0.17
C GLU A 54 -0.24 -2.16 -0.44
N LEU A 55 -1.01 -1.36 0.31
CA LEU A 55 -2.45 -1.27 0.19
C LEU A 55 -2.83 -0.32 -0.96
N GLY A 56 -2.07 0.77 -1.12
CA GLY A 56 -2.14 1.63 -2.28
C GLY A 56 -1.38 2.94 -2.10
N ILE A 57 -1.38 3.75 -3.15
CA ILE A 57 -0.73 5.06 -3.19
C ILE A 57 -1.81 6.14 -3.17
N PHE A 58 -1.62 7.17 -2.34
CA PHE A 58 -2.45 8.37 -2.31
C PHE A 58 -1.67 9.54 -2.87
N ARG A 59 -2.31 10.32 -3.72
CA ARG A 59 -1.75 11.60 -4.17
C ARG A 59 -2.63 12.73 -3.69
N ASP A 60 -2.06 13.62 -2.90
CA ASP A 60 -2.72 14.84 -2.46
C ASP A 60 -2.21 16.02 -3.32
N THR A 61 -3.16 16.72 -3.94
CA THR A 61 -2.89 17.91 -4.76
C THR A 61 -3.09 19.22 -4.00
N LYS A 62 -3.59 19.17 -2.74
CA LYS A 62 -3.97 20.33 -1.92
C LYS A 62 -3.75 20.09 -0.40
N LYS A 63 -2.48 19.93 -0.01
CA LYS A 63 -1.93 20.06 1.36
C LYS A 63 -2.49 19.10 2.44
N GLU A 64 -1.54 18.43 3.10
CA GLU A 64 -1.51 17.79 4.43
C GLU A 64 -2.65 18.07 5.43
N LYS A 65 -3.16 19.31 5.53
CA LYS A 65 -4.24 19.68 6.48
C LYS A 65 -5.53 18.86 6.34
N ARG A 66 -5.89 18.41 5.14
CA ARG A 66 -7.14 17.64 4.94
C ARG A 66 -7.02 16.21 5.45
N PHE A 67 -5.90 15.57 5.18
CA PHE A 67 -5.61 14.23 5.68
C PHE A 67 -5.65 14.22 7.22
N GLN A 68 -5.00 15.20 7.86
CA GLN A 68 -5.02 15.39 9.31
C GLN A 68 -6.43 15.67 9.85
N GLN A 69 -7.21 16.54 9.21
CA GLN A 69 -8.62 16.76 9.60
C GLN A 69 -9.47 15.49 9.53
N LYS A 70 -9.22 14.62 8.56
CA LYS A 70 -9.96 13.37 8.40
C LYS A 70 -9.53 12.29 9.36
N LEU A 71 -8.25 12.24 9.70
CA LEU A 71 -7.78 11.45 10.82
C LEU A 71 -8.49 11.85 12.13
N GLU A 72 -8.60 13.16 12.39
CA GLU A 72 -9.32 13.69 13.57
C GLU A 72 -10.82 13.38 13.55
N GLU A 73 -11.48 13.41 12.40
CA GLU A 73 -12.87 12.95 12.27
C GLU A 73 -13.00 11.45 12.59
N MET A 74 -12.06 10.62 12.13
CA MET A 74 -12.08 9.17 12.38
C MET A 74 -11.80 8.81 13.83
N LYS A 75 -10.90 9.54 14.51
CA LYS A 75 -10.74 9.45 15.97
C LYS A 75 -12.04 9.74 16.73
N ARG A 76 -12.91 10.62 16.19
CA ARG A 76 -14.23 10.91 16.81
C ARG A 76 -15.28 9.85 16.49
N LEU A 77 -15.10 9.06 15.43
CA LEU A 77 -15.99 7.98 14.99
C LEU A 77 -15.66 6.61 15.59
N GLU A 78 -14.83 6.56 16.64
CA GLU A 78 -14.48 5.32 17.38
C GLU A 78 -15.69 4.48 17.78
N ARG A 79 -16.88 5.11 17.91
CA ARG A 79 -18.12 4.45 18.29
C ARG A 79 -19.15 4.55 17.18
N TRP A 80 -19.76 3.43 16.85
CA TRP A 80 -20.96 3.38 16.02
C TRP A 80 -22.11 2.80 16.82
N GLU A 81 -23.31 3.28 16.54
CA GLU A 81 -24.53 2.76 17.15
C GLU A 81 -25.07 1.64 16.26
N GLU A 82 -25.17 0.43 16.83
CA GLU A 82 -25.70 -0.73 16.14
C GLU A 82 -27.22 -0.52 15.96
N ARG A 83 -27.68 -0.30 14.72
CA ARG A 83 -29.05 0.15 14.40
C ARG A 83 -30.16 -0.70 15.03
N GLU A 84 -29.91 -1.99 15.27
CA GLU A 84 -30.87 -2.93 15.84
C GLU A 84 -30.93 -2.92 17.37
N THR A 85 -29.85 -2.52 18.05
CA THR A 85 -29.74 -2.63 19.52
C THR A 85 -29.63 -1.28 20.22
N GLY A 86 -29.29 -0.19 19.49
CA GLY A 86 -29.00 1.13 20.07
C GLY A 86 -27.74 1.14 20.95
N VAL A 87 -26.96 0.05 20.95
CA VAL A 87 -25.76 -0.06 21.76
C VAL A 87 -24.60 0.59 21.00
N GLN A 88 -23.92 1.52 21.65
CA GLN A 88 -22.65 2.04 21.14
C GLN A 88 -21.60 0.93 21.18
N LYS A 89 -21.24 0.42 20.00
CA LYS A 89 -20.09 -0.47 19.81
C LYS A 89 -18.86 0.35 19.45
N LYS A 90 -17.70 -0.08 19.97
CA LYS A 90 -16.42 0.32 19.40
C LYS A 90 -16.19 -0.45 18.10
N ARG A 91 -15.76 0.24 17.04
CA ARG A 91 -15.35 -0.41 15.79
C ARG A 91 -14.05 -1.14 15.99
N THR A 92 -13.88 -2.31 15.37
CA THR A 92 -12.59 -3.02 15.35
C THR A 92 -11.55 -2.24 14.54
N ALA A 93 -10.26 -2.53 14.77
CA ALA A 93 -9.17 -1.96 13.97
C ALA A 93 -9.38 -2.14 12.45
N MET A 94 -9.88 -3.32 12.05
CA MET A 94 -10.15 -3.66 10.66
C MET A 94 -11.31 -2.83 10.08
N GLU A 95 -12.38 -2.66 10.84
CA GLU A 95 -13.51 -1.82 10.45
C GLU A 95 -13.12 -0.35 10.33
N MET A 96 -12.32 0.16 11.28
CA MET A 96 -11.81 1.54 11.21
C MET A 96 -10.91 1.74 9.99
N THR A 97 -10.04 0.78 9.73
CA THR A 97 -9.15 0.76 8.57
C THR A 97 -9.94 0.78 7.26
N LYS A 98 -10.94 -0.11 7.12
CA LYS A 98 -11.79 -0.18 5.93
C LYS A 98 -12.56 1.11 5.71
N ALA A 99 -13.19 1.64 6.74
CA ALA A 99 -13.91 2.91 6.66
C ALA A 99 -13.00 4.07 6.26
N PHE A 100 -11.76 4.10 6.76
CA PHE A 100 -10.77 5.10 6.37
C PHE A 100 -10.41 5.00 4.88
N ILE A 101 -10.18 3.79 4.37
CA ILE A 101 -9.83 3.54 2.97
C ILE A 101 -11.00 3.86 2.04
N GLU A 102 -12.22 3.41 2.37
CA GLU A 102 -13.44 3.74 1.63
C GLU A 102 -13.66 5.24 1.56
N PHE A 103 -13.40 5.96 2.66
CA PHE A 103 -13.44 7.41 2.68
C PHE A 103 -12.43 8.02 1.70
N ILE A 104 -11.19 7.54 1.69
CA ILE A 104 -10.19 8.06 0.74
C ILE A 104 -10.55 7.72 -0.70
N ILE A 105 -11.09 6.53 -0.97
CA ILE A 105 -11.57 6.13 -2.31
C ILE A 105 -12.68 7.07 -2.80
N THR A 106 -13.60 7.46 -1.90
CA THR A 106 -14.77 8.27 -2.23
C THR A 106 -14.46 9.76 -2.31
N ASP A 107 -13.47 10.27 -1.56
CA ASP A 107 -13.04 11.65 -1.67
C ASP A 107 -12.28 11.89 -2.98
N ARG A 108 -13.00 12.38 -4.01
CA ARG A 108 -12.49 12.70 -5.36
C ARG A 108 -11.29 13.66 -5.39
N ARG A 109 -10.92 14.27 -4.25
CA ARG A 109 -9.78 15.19 -4.13
C ARG A 109 -8.49 14.47 -3.74
N LEU A 110 -8.58 13.23 -3.27
CA LEU A 110 -7.45 12.31 -3.07
C LEU A 110 -7.47 11.28 -4.19
N ARG A 111 -6.38 11.13 -4.93
CA ARG A 111 -6.26 10.06 -5.93
C ARG A 111 -5.72 8.83 -5.24
N PHE A 112 -6.57 7.82 -5.05
CA PHE A 112 -6.14 6.53 -4.56
C PHE A 112 -5.89 5.56 -5.71
N GLN A 113 -4.68 5.01 -5.74
CA GLN A 113 -4.32 3.89 -6.59
C GLN A 113 -4.18 2.65 -5.71
N GLY A 114 -5.30 1.96 -5.50
CA GLY A 114 -5.37 0.77 -4.66
C GLY A 114 -4.76 -0.47 -5.31
N ASN A 115 -4.15 -1.31 -4.49
CA ASN A 115 -3.82 -2.67 -4.88
C ASN A 115 -5.03 -3.57 -4.60
N ARG A 116 -5.74 -3.97 -5.66
CA ARG A 116 -6.98 -4.75 -5.55
C ARG A 116 -6.82 -6.02 -4.69
N CYS A 117 -5.78 -6.81 -4.93
CA CYS A 117 -5.51 -8.01 -4.13
C CYS A 117 -5.26 -7.68 -2.65
N SER A 118 -4.71 -6.50 -2.36
CA SER A 118 -4.49 -6.04 -0.99
C SER A 118 -5.76 -5.49 -0.33
N LEU A 119 -6.73 -4.99 -1.11
CA LEU A 119 -8.05 -4.58 -0.64
C LEU A 119 -8.94 -5.80 -0.37
N ASP A 120 -8.87 -6.82 -1.24
CA ASP A 120 -9.61 -8.08 -1.04
C ASP A 120 -9.19 -8.75 0.28
N ILE A 121 -7.90 -8.71 0.63
CA ILE A 121 -7.39 -9.16 1.93
C ILE A 121 -8.04 -8.37 3.09
N LEU A 122 -8.25 -7.06 2.92
CA LEU A 122 -8.86 -6.21 3.95
C LEU A 122 -10.30 -6.59 4.21
N ASP A 123 -11.06 -6.73 3.12
CA ASP A 123 -12.46 -7.10 3.20
C ASP A 123 -12.62 -8.46 3.89
N ALA A 124 -11.79 -9.44 3.55
CA ALA A 124 -11.82 -10.75 4.18
C ALA A 124 -11.46 -10.69 5.68
N TYR A 125 -10.46 -9.90 6.08
CA TYR A 125 -10.14 -9.70 7.50
C TYR A 125 -11.25 -9.00 8.29
N VAL A 126 -11.98 -8.06 7.67
CA VAL A 126 -13.13 -7.40 8.31
C VAL A 126 -14.25 -8.39 8.57
N VAL A 127 -14.58 -9.25 7.59
CA VAL A 127 -15.61 -10.29 7.76
C VAL A 127 -15.21 -11.27 8.87
N ARG A 128 -13.98 -11.81 8.81
CA ARG A 128 -13.43 -12.71 9.82
C ARG A 128 -13.49 -12.10 11.24
N SER A 129 -13.10 -10.83 11.37
CA SER A 129 -13.11 -10.14 12.67
C SER A 129 -14.52 -9.96 13.24
N SER A 130 -15.52 -9.72 12.38
CA SER A 130 -16.93 -9.68 12.79
C SER A 130 -17.41 -11.05 13.28
N ASP A 131 -17.07 -12.12 12.55
CA ASP A 131 -17.45 -13.48 12.91
C ASP A 131 -16.79 -13.94 14.23
N GLU A 132 -15.52 -13.56 14.48
CA GLU A 132 -14.86 -13.77 15.77
C GLU A 132 -15.58 -13.04 16.92
N GLU A 133 -16.06 -11.81 16.70
CA GLU A 133 -16.80 -11.07 17.72
C GLU A 133 -18.14 -11.78 18.04
N GLN A 134 -18.84 -12.25 16.99
CA GLN A 134 -20.08 -13.01 17.15
C GLN A 134 -19.84 -14.33 17.90
N LEU A 135 -18.77 -15.06 17.55
CA LEU A 135 -18.38 -16.29 18.24
C LEU A 135 -18.18 -16.04 19.73
N ASN A 136 -17.42 -15.00 20.07
CA ASN A 136 -17.13 -14.63 21.46
C ASN A 136 -18.41 -14.24 22.24
N LYS A 137 -19.39 -13.60 21.58
CA LYS A 137 -20.73 -13.33 22.17
C LYS A 137 -21.53 -14.61 22.39
N CYS A 138 -21.52 -15.52 21.43
CA CYS A 138 -22.21 -16.82 21.52
C CYS A 138 -21.62 -17.67 22.66
N GLU A 139 -20.29 -17.77 22.76
CA GLU A 139 -19.60 -18.49 23.84
C GLU A 139 -19.93 -17.92 25.22
N LYS A 140 -19.87 -16.59 25.40
CA LYS A 140 -20.26 -15.93 26.65
C LYS A 140 -21.72 -16.20 27.01
N SER A 141 -22.61 -16.21 26.02
CA SER A 141 -24.04 -16.48 26.23
C SER A 141 -24.27 -17.93 26.62
N GLN A 142 -23.59 -18.87 25.96
CA GLN A 142 -23.65 -20.30 26.26
C GLN A 142 -23.11 -20.59 27.67
N GLN A 143 -21.98 -19.98 28.06
CA GLN A 143 -21.45 -20.10 29.43
C GLN A 143 -22.45 -19.59 30.48
N ARG A 144 -23.15 -18.48 30.21
CA ARG A 144 -24.21 -17.96 31.10
C ARG A 144 -25.39 -18.92 31.20
N LEU A 145 -25.85 -19.49 30.08
CA LEU A 145 -26.93 -20.47 30.07
C LEU A 145 -26.53 -21.76 30.81
N ASN A 146 -25.33 -22.28 30.59
CA ASN A 146 -24.81 -23.43 31.32
C ASN A 146 -24.77 -23.21 32.84
N ARG A 147 -24.36 -22.02 33.30
CA ARG A 147 -24.42 -21.66 34.73
C ARG A 147 -25.86 -21.60 35.25
N ARG A 148 -26.80 -21.08 34.46
CA ARG A 148 -28.23 -21.05 34.83
C ARG A 148 -28.84 -22.46 34.89
N LEU A 149 -28.51 -23.32 33.92
CA LEU A 149 -28.92 -24.73 33.90
C LEU A 149 -28.42 -25.48 35.13
N LYS A 150 -27.14 -25.31 35.49
CA LYS A 150 -26.57 -25.94 36.69
C LYS A 150 -27.35 -25.54 37.95
N ARG A 151 -27.62 -24.25 38.13
CA ARG A 151 -28.42 -23.74 39.26
C ARG A 151 -29.87 -24.23 39.24
N ALA A 152 -30.49 -24.33 38.06
CA ALA A 152 -31.86 -24.80 37.92
C ALA A 152 -31.99 -26.31 38.22
N ASN A 153 -31.00 -27.11 37.79
CA ASN A 153 -30.87 -28.53 38.15
C ASN A 153 -30.68 -28.72 39.65
N GLU A 154 -29.79 -27.94 40.28
CA GLU A 154 -29.60 -27.93 41.74
C GLU A 154 -30.91 -27.58 42.49
N ALA A 155 -31.73 -26.70 41.89
CA ALA A 155 -33.05 -26.32 42.42
C ALA A 155 -34.20 -27.26 42.01
N LYS A 156 -33.92 -28.40 41.34
CA LYS A 156 -34.91 -29.37 40.83
C LYS A 156 -36.03 -28.73 39.97
N LYS A 157 -35.71 -27.68 39.22
CA LYS A 157 -36.65 -27.03 38.28
C LYS A 157 -36.60 -27.71 36.92
N ASP A 158 -37.68 -27.63 36.14
CA ASP A 158 -37.63 -28.04 34.73
C ASP A 158 -36.66 -27.14 33.95
N VAL A 159 -35.79 -27.79 33.19
CA VAL A 159 -34.67 -27.18 32.46
C VAL A 159 -34.74 -27.44 30.95
N SER A 160 -35.78 -28.13 30.45
CA SER A 160 -35.87 -28.57 29.05
C SER A 160 -35.64 -27.43 28.03
N ALA A 161 -36.29 -26.29 28.22
CA ALA A 161 -36.15 -25.12 27.36
C ALA A 161 -34.73 -24.50 27.40
N ALA A 162 -34.11 -24.47 28.57
CA ALA A 162 -32.76 -23.93 28.74
C ALA A 162 -31.69 -24.89 28.18
N SER A 163 -31.91 -26.21 28.26
CA SER A 163 -31.04 -27.22 27.66
C SER A 163 -31.05 -27.13 26.14
N LYS A 164 -32.24 -27.01 25.54
CA LYS A 164 -32.37 -26.80 24.10
C LYS A 164 -31.67 -25.51 23.63
N ALA A 165 -31.83 -24.42 24.37
CA ALA A 165 -31.14 -23.16 24.07
C ALA A 165 -29.60 -23.28 24.11
N VAL A 166 -29.05 -24.14 24.97
CA VAL A 166 -27.61 -24.42 24.97
C VAL A 166 -27.17 -25.24 23.75
N GLU A 167 -27.97 -26.22 23.34
CA GLU A 167 -27.72 -27.01 22.12
C GLU A 167 -27.77 -26.14 20.87
N ASP A 168 -28.80 -25.28 20.74
CA ASP A 168 -28.91 -24.33 19.63
C ASP A 168 -27.70 -23.37 19.58
N MET A 169 -27.18 -22.95 20.74
CA MET A 169 -25.95 -22.16 20.82
C MET A 169 -24.70 -22.95 20.42
N LYS A 170 -24.61 -24.26 20.72
CA LYS A 170 -23.49 -25.10 20.27
C LYS A 170 -23.44 -25.13 18.74
N VAL A 171 -24.59 -25.40 18.10
CA VAL A 171 -24.69 -25.42 16.63
C VAL A 171 -24.27 -24.08 16.03
N SER A 172 -24.68 -22.97 16.65
CA SER A 172 -24.30 -21.62 16.20
C SER A 172 -22.79 -21.36 16.33
N ILE A 173 -22.17 -21.81 17.43
CA ILE A 173 -20.72 -21.73 17.66
C ILE A 173 -19.96 -22.54 16.61
N ASP A 174 -20.36 -23.79 16.38
CA ASP A 174 -19.71 -24.67 15.41
C ASP A 174 -19.78 -24.07 13.99
N SER A 175 -20.95 -23.52 13.63
CA SER A 175 -21.12 -22.83 12.34
C SER A 175 -20.22 -21.60 12.19
N LEU A 176 -20.02 -20.81 13.25
CA LEU A 176 -19.12 -19.65 13.23
C LEU A 176 -17.66 -20.06 13.12
N ILE A 177 -17.24 -21.12 13.82
CA ILE A 177 -15.89 -21.68 13.70
C ILE A 177 -15.61 -22.13 12.26
N GLU A 178 -16.58 -22.82 11.62
CA GLU A 178 -16.44 -23.21 10.22
C GLU A 178 -16.32 -22.01 9.27
N LYS A 179 -17.06 -20.93 9.51
CA LYS A 179 -16.96 -19.70 8.70
C LYS A 179 -15.59 -19.05 8.87
N ILE A 180 -15.10 -18.89 10.09
CA ILE A 180 -13.78 -18.34 10.37
C ILE A 180 -12.68 -19.13 9.65
N HIS A 181 -12.75 -20.47 9.67
CA HIS A 181 -11.81 -21.31 8.93
C HIS A 181 -11.89 -21.12 7.39
N LYS A 182 -13.08 -20.88 6.85
CA LYS A 182 -13.25 -20.56 5.42
C LYS A 182 -12.64 -19.21 5.08
N ASP A 183 -12.88 -18.20 5.92
CA ASP A 183 -12.33 -16.86 5.75
C ASP A 183 -10.80 -16.89 5.85
N ASP A 184 -10.23 -17.67 6.77
CA ASP A 184 -8.78 -17.88 6.88
C ASP A 184 -8.18 -18.44 5.58
N ALA A 185 -8.84 -19.43 4.99
CA ALA A 185 -8.41 -20.01 3.71
C ALA A 185 -8.53 -19.00 2.55
N GLU A 186 -9.56 -18.15 2.54
CA GLU A 186 -9.73 -17.09 1.55
C GLU A 186 -8.65 -16.01 1.67
N ILE A 187 -8.36 -15.57 2.90
CA ILE A 187 -7.28 -14.64 3.21
C ILE A 187 -5.94 -15.18 2.68
N GLU A 188 -5.61 -16.45 2.93
CA GLU A 188 -4.36 -17.04 2.43
C GLU A 188 -4.29 -17.10 0.90
N LYS A 189 -5.40 -17.40 0.22
CA LYS A 189 -5.48 -17.35 -1.25
C LYS A 189 -5.18 -15.95 -1.78
N HIS A 190 -5.78 -14.91 -1.19
CA HIS A 190 -5.50 -13.53 -1.60
C HIS A 190 -4.05 -13.13 -1.30
N LYS A 191 -3.49 -13.58 -0.17
CA LYS A 191 -2.09 -13.35 0.19
C LYS A 191 -1.13 -14.00 -0.79
N GLU A 192 -1.41 -15.20 -1.29
CA GLU A 192 -0.62 -15.88 -2.31
C GLU A 192 -0.69 -15.14 -3.65
N LYS A 193 -1.91 -14.77 -4.09
CA LYS A 193 -2.10 -13.97 -5.31
C LYS A 193 -1.32 -12.67 -5.28
N TYR A 194 -1.39 -11.94 -4.16
CA TYR A 194 -0.59 -10.73 -3.95
C TYR A 194 0.92 -10.97 -4.13
N ARG A 195 1.45 -12.05 -3.55
CA ARG A 195 2.88 -12.40 -3.66
C ARG A 195 3.27 -12.68 -5.12
N LYS A 196 2.41 -13.38 -5.86
CA LYS A 196 2.61 -13.66 -7.29
C LYS A 196 2.64 -12.37 -8.12
N ASP A 197 1.63 -11.52 -7.98
CA ASP A 197 1.53 -10.25 -8.70
C ASP A 197 2.73 -9.33 -8.39
N LYS A 198 3.19 -9.30 -7.13
CA LYS A 198 4.37 -8.52 -6.73
C LYS A 198 5.64 -9.01 -7.45
N ARG A 199 5.85 -10.33 -7.51
CA ARG A 199 7.01 -10.92 -8.21
C ARG A 199 6.98 -10.65 -9.72
N GLU A 200 5.81 -10.72 -10.34
CA GLU A 200 5.65 -10.43 -11.77
C GLU A 200 5.94 -8.96 -12.10
N ARG A 201 5.43 -8.02 -11.28
CA ARG A 201 5.74 -6.59 -11.41
C ARG A 201 7.24 -6.30 -11.25
N GLU A 202 7.90 -6.95 -10.28
CA GLU A 202 9.34 -6.76 -10.07
C GLU A 202 10.16 -7.27 -11.26
N LYS A 203 9.79 -8.42 -11.84
CA LYS A 203 10.42 -8.92 -13.07
C LYS A 203 10.26 -7.94 -14.23
N ALA A 204 9.04 -7.43 -14.44
CA ALA A 204 8.76 -6.46 -15.50
C ALA A 204 9.58 -5.17 -15.31
N ARG A 205 9.70 -4.68 -14.07
CA ARG A 205 10.51 -3.49 -13.75
C ARG A 205 12.00 -3.70 -14.07
N LYS A 206 12.57 -4.83 -13.66
CA LYS A 206 13.98 -5.17 -13.94
C LYS A 206 14.24 -5.29 -15.44
N GLU A 207 13.28 -5.81 -16.20
CA GLU A 207 13.41 -5.89 -17.66
C GLU A 207 13.36 -4.51 -18.32
N GLN A 208 12.46 -3.63 -17.88
CA GLN A 208 12.42 -2.24 -18.35
C GLN A 208 13.71 -1.47 -18.02
N GLU A 209 14.24 -1.63 -16.80
CA GLU A 209 15.51 -1.02 -16.39
C GLU A 209 16.67 -1.49 -17.30
N LYS A 210 16.74 -2.79 -17.60
CA LYS A 210 17.74 -3.33 -18.55
C LYS A 210 17.59 -2.75 -19.95
N GLN A 211 16.37 -2.65 -20.46
CA GLN A 211 16.12 -2.08 -21.79
C GLN A 211 16.49 -0.60 -21.86
N MET A 212 16.19 0.19 -20.82
CA MET A 212 16.60 1.59 -20.76
C MET A 212 18.13 1.73 -20.76
N MET A 213 18.82 0.94 -19.93
CA MET A 213 20.29 0.94 -19.88
C MET A 213 20.91 0.55 -21.22
N ALA A 214 20.36 -0.46 -21.90
CA ALA A 214 20.83 -0.87 -23.22
C ALA A 214 20.62 0.24 -24.28
N ASN A 215 19.46 0.90 -24.25
CA ASN A 215 19.18 2.03 -25.15
C ASN A 215 20.10 3.23 -24.89
N GLU A 216 20.40 3.53 -23.62
CA GLU A 216 21.35 4.61 -23.28
C GLU A 216 22.77 4.29 -23.75
N GLN A 217 23.22 3.04 -23.61
CA GLN A 217 24.52 2.60 -24.12
C GLN A 217 24.61 2.68 -25.64
N ASN A 218 23.56 2.28 -26.36
CA ASN A 218 23.52 2.39 -27.83
C ASN A 218 23.56 3.85 -28.28
N LYS A 219 22.76 4.73 -27.67
CA LYS A 219 22.81 6.18 -27.95
C LYS A 219 24.19 6.78 -27.67
N ALA A 220 24.87 6.32 -26.62
CA ALA A 220 26.22 6.77 -26.30
C ALA A 220 27.25 6.31 -27.35
N ARG A 221 27.09 5.10 -27.91
CA ARG A 221 27.93 4.59 -29.01
C ARG A 221 27.70 5.37 -30.29
N GLU A 222 26.44 5.56 -30.69
CA GLU A 222 26.07 6.35 -31.89
C GLU A 222 26.65 7.78 -31.83
N ARG A 223 26.62 8.42 -30.65
CA ARG A 223 27.23 9.75 -30.46
C ARG A 223 28.73 9.73 -30.67
N LYS A 224 29.43 8.71 -30.16
CA LYS A 224 30.88 8.58 -30.34
C LYS A 224 31.25 8.35 -31.81
N GLU A 225 30.52 7.47 -32.49
CA GLU A 225 30.73 7.21 -33.93
C GLU A 225 30.47 8.49 -34.75
N ALA A 226 29.39 9.23 -34.47
CA ALA A 226 29.11 10.50 -35.14
C ALA A 226 30.19 11.56 -34.87
N GLU A 227 30.72 11.66 -33.66
CA GLU A 227 31.84 12.55 -33.35
C GLU A 227 33.13 12.15 -34.08
N GLU A 228 33.40 10.85 -34.21
CA GLU A 228 34.57 10.35 -34.96
C GLU A 228 34.45 10.63 -36.45
N ILE A 229 33.27 10.42 -37.03
CA ILE A 229 32.98 10.77 -38.44
C ILE A 229 33.14 12.27 -38.64
N SER A 230 32.55 13.10 -37.79
CA SER A 230 32.66 14.56 -37.89
C SER A 230 34.12 15.05 -37.78
N LYS A 231 34.93 14.44 -36.90
CA LYS A 231 36.37 14.74 -36.81
C LYS A 231 37.13 14.34 -38.06
N ALA A 232 36.76 13.22 -38.69
CA ALA A 232 37.38 12.77 -39.93
C ALA A 232 37.04 13.73 -41.09
N GLU A 233 35.76 14.11 -41.22
CA GLU A 233 35.29 15.07 -42.23
C GLU A 233 35.95 16.45 -42.04
N ASP A 234 36.05 16.95 -40.81
CA ASP A 234 36.71 18.23 -40.52
C ASP A 234 38.21 18.18 -40.85
N LYS A 235 38.87 17.04 -40.61
CA LYS A 235 40.26 16.83 -40.99
C LYS A 235 40.45 16.81 -42.50
N GLU A 236 39.57 16.16 -43.26
CA GLU A 236 39.60 16.16 -44.72
C GLU A 236 39.33 17.55 -45.30
N ALA A 237 38.31 18.25 -44.80
CA ALA A 237 37.98 19.62 -45.20
C ALA A 237 39.16 20.56 -44.93
N ARG A 238 39.84 20.41 -43.79
CA ARG A 238 41.04 21.19 -43.45
C ARG A 238 42.23 20.85 -44.34
N LEU A 239 42.42 19.58 -44.73
CA LEU A 239 43.46 19.20 -45.69
C LEU A 239 43.20 19.80 -47.07
N LEU A 240 41.96 19.77 -47.54
CA LEU A 240 41.55 20.40 -48.80
C LEU A 240 41.71 21.92 -48.75
N TRP A 241 41.32 22.55 -47.66
CA TRP A 241 41.53 24.00 -47.48
C TRP A 241 43.02 24.36 -47.50
N ASN A 242 43.86 23.57 -46.82
CA ASN A 242 45.29 23.79 -46.75
C ASN A 242 46.00 23.53 -48.09
N SER A 243 45.49 22.65 -48.96
CA SER A 243 46.09 22.41 -50.28
C SER A 243 45.93 23.60 -51.23
N LEU A 244 44.95 24.47 -50.97
CA LEU A 244 44.73 25.72 -51.70
C LEU A 244 45.64 26.87 -51.22
N LEU A 245 46.46 26.65 -50.19
CA LEU A 245 47.34 27.66 -49.59
C LEU A 245 48.80 27.44 -49.97
N THR A 246 49.56 28.52 -50.13
CA THR A 246 51.01 28.45 -50.41
C THR A 246 51.81 27.99 -49.18
N PRO A 247 53.03 27.42 -49.36
CA PRO A 247 53.87 26.99 -48.24
C PRO A 247 54.23 28.09 -47.23
N ALA A 248 54.24 29.36 -47.65
CA ALA A 248 54.45 30.51 -46.77
C ALA A 248 53.22 30.79 -45.89
N ALA A 249 52.01 30.71 -46.46
CA ALA A 249 50.76 30.87 -45.73
C ALA A 249 50.52 29.74 -44.71
N LEU A 250 50.93 28.50 -45.03
CA LEU A 250 50.82 27.35 -44.12
C LEU A 250 51.76 27.41 -42.90
N ARG A 251 52.89 28.13 -43.00
CA ARG A 251 53.87 28.29 -41.90
C ARG A 251 53.59 29.51 -41.01
N TYR A 252 52.59 30.32 -41.36
CA TYR A 252 52.27 31.55 -40.65
C TYR A 252 51.60 31.24 -39.30
N LYS A 253 52.22 31.67 -38.20
CA LYS A 253 51.72 31.51 -36.81
C LYS A 253 51.30 32.83 -36.15
N GLY A 254 51.17 33.92 -36.92
CA GLY A 254 50.88 35.25 -36.41
C GLY A 254 49.48 35.76 -36.74
N ASN A 255 49.09 36.85 -36.09
CA ASN A 255 48.07 37.79 -36.54
C ASN A 255 48.82 39.08 -36.98
N PRO A 256 48.48 39.75 -38.10
CA PRO A 256 47.23 39.65 -38.87
C PRO A 256 47.31 38.73 -40.10
N LYS A 257 46.15 38.33 -40.62
CA LYS A 257 45.96 37.48 -41.82
C LYS A 257 46.80 37.95 -43.03
N PRO A 258 47.53 37.06 -43.74
CA PRO A 258 48.15 37.43 -45.00
C PRO A 258 47.08 37.65 -46.08
N SER A 259 47.32 38.61 -46.99
CA SER A 259 46.43 38.93 -48.10
C SER A 259 46.41 37.80 -49.13
N TYR A 260 45.22 37.55 -49.68
CA TYR A 260 45.04 36.66 -50.82
C TYR A 260 45.25 37.48 -52.09
N ASP A 261 46.40 37.29 -52.75
CA ASP A 261 46.56 37.70 -54.13
C ASP A 261 46.37 36.47 -55.05
N LYS A 262 45.73 36.75 -56.19
CA LYS A 262 45.32 35.81 -57.24
C LYS A 262 46.45 34.95 -57.79
#